data_AF-A0A2T4D1T6-F1
#
_entry.id   AF-A0A2T4D1T6-F1
#
_cell.length_a   1.000
_cell.length_b   1.000
_cell.length_c   1.000
_cell.angle_alpha   90.00
_cell.angle_beta   90.00
_cell.angle_gamma   90.00
#
_symmetry.space_group_name_H-M   'P 1'
#
loop_
_entity.id
_entity.type
_entity.pdbx_description
1 polymer ?
#
loop_
_entity_poly.entity_id
_entity_poly.type
_entity_poly.pdbx_seq_one_letter_code
_entity_poly.pdbx_strand_id
1 'polypeptide(L)'
;MQLNPSQQEAVHAIRGPVLVLAGAGSGKTRVITEKIAHLITRCAIPARHIGAVTFTNKAAREMKERVGQTLGREYTRGLTVST
;
A
#
# COMPACT_ATOMS: atom_id res chain seq x y z
N MET A 1 -4.33 -13.42 8.30
CA MET A 1 -5.64 -13.41 7.59
C MET A 1 -5.41 -13.23 6.11
N GLN A 2 -6.18 -13.88 5.25
CA GLN A 2 -6.02 -13.82 3.79
C GLN A 2 -6.80 -12.62 3.19
N LEU A 3 -6.33 -12.07 2.07
CA LEU A 3 -7.10 -11.11 1.27
C LEU A 3 -8.20 -11.85 0.50
N ASN A 4 -9.38 -11.25 0.36
CA ASN A 4 -10.41 -11.81 -0.52
C ASN A 4 -10.03 -11.64 -2.01
N PRO A 5 -10.70 -12.32 -2.96
CA PRO A 5 -10.33 -12.27 -4.37
C PRO A 5 -10.26 -10.85 -4.97
N SER A 6 -11.24 -9.99 -4.71
CA SER A 6 -11.25 -8.60 -5.23
C SER A 6 -10.14 -7.74 -4.63
N GLN A 7 -9.80 -7.96 -3.36
CA GLN A 7 -8.66 -7.30 -2.71
C GLN A 7 -7.32 -7.76 -3.31
N GLN A 8 -7.19 -9.07 -3.62
CA GLN A 8 -6.01 -9.60 -4.29
C GLN A 8 -5.84 -9.02 -5.69
N GLU A 9 -6.94 -8.93 -6.45
CA GLU A 9 -6.96 -8.30 -7.76
C GLU A 9 -6.48 -6.84 -7.68
N ALA A 10 -7.00 -6.07 -6.72
CA ALA A 10 -6.57 -4.70 -6.49
C ALA A 10 -5.06 -4.59 -6.17
N VAL A 11 -4.52 -5.52 -5.38
CA VAL A 11 -3.08 -5.59 -5.04
C VAL A 11 -2.23 -5.94 -6.27
N HIS A 12 -2.67 -6.89 -7.09
CA HIS A 12 -1.92 -7.39 -8.25
C HIS A 12 -2.06 -6.52 -9.52
N ALA A 13 -3.01 -5.58 -9.54
CA ALA A 13 -3.18 -4.66 -10.66
C ALA A 13 -2.04 -3.62 -10.69
N ILE A 14 -0.93 -3.94 -11.35
CA ILE A 14 0.31 -3.13 -11.37
C ILE A 14 0.58 -2.40 -12.69
N ARG A 15 -0.28 -2.56 -13.69
CA ARG A 15 -0.13 -1.96 -15.03
C ARG A 15 -1.25 -0.98 -15.29
N GLY A 16 -0.88 0.21 -15.77
CA GLY A 16 -1.83 1.25 -16.13
C GLY A 16 -2.57 1.88 -14.93
N PRO A 17 -3.47 2.84 -15.20
CA PRO A 17 -4.31 3.45 -14.18
C PRO A 17 -5.37 2.47 -13.66
N VAL A 18 -5.59 2.45 -12.34
CA VAL A 18 -6.55 1.55 -11.68
C VAL A 18 -7.39 2.34 -10.69
N LEU A 19 -8.72 2.16 -10.74
CA LEU A 19 -9.67 2.69 -9.76
C LEU A 19 -10.27 1.53 -8.96
N VAL A 20 -10.20 1.59 -7.64
CA VAL A 20 -10.80 0.59 -6.73
C VAL A 20 -11.97 1.22 -5.98
N LEU A 21 -13.18 0.73 -6.24
CA LEU A 21 -14.38 1.16 -5.51
C LEU A 21 -14.47 0.41 -4.18
N ALA A 22 -14.50 1.15 -3.06
CA ALA A 22 -14.34 0.55 -1.75
C ALA A 22 -15.29 1.13 -0.69
N GLY A 23 -16.33 0.36 -0.36
CA GLY A 23 -17.31 0.69 0.68
C GLY A 23 -16.75 0.75 2.11
N ALA A 24 -17.55 1.21 3.07
CA ALA A 24 -17.18 1.19 4.48
C ALA A 24 -16.82 -0.24 4.94
N GLY A 25 -15.81 -0.39 5.79
CA GLY A 25 -15.38 -1.71 6.29
C GLY A 25 -14.68 -2.64 5.29
N SER A 26 -14.53 -2.26 4.02
CA SER A 26 -13.99 -3.16 2.96
C SER A 26 -12.48 -3.44 3.04
N GLY A 27 -11.78 -2.91 4.05
CA GLY A 27 -10.33 -3.10 4.20
C GLY A 27 -9.46 -2.21 3.32
N LYS A 28 -9.94 -1.04 2.89
CA LYS A 28 -9.20 -0.03 2.07
C LYS A 28 -7.73 0.13 2.46
N THR A 29 -7.48 0.48 3.72
CA THR A 29 -6.12 0.71 4.22
C THR A 29 -5.25 -0.52 4.06
N ARG A 30 -5.81 -1.71 4.34
CA ARG A 30 -5.10 -2.97 4.20
C ARG A 30 -4.72 -3.26 2.74
N VAL A 31 -5.64 -3.06 1.80
CA VAL A 31 -5.35 -3.22 0.37
C VAL A 31 -4.21 -2.32 -0.07
N ILE A 32 -4.22 -1.04 0.35
CA ILE A 32 -3.16 -0.09 -0.02
C ILE A 32 -1.81 -0.51 0.59
N THR A 33 -1.76 -0.89 1.87
CA THR A 33 -0.50 -1.30 2.51
C THR A 33 0.05 -2.58 1.90
N GLU A 34 -0.81 -3.57 1.62
CA GLU A 34 -0.42 -4.82 0.95
C GLU A 34 0.03 -4.57 -0.49
N LYS A 35 -0.60 -3.62 -1.19
CA LYS A 35 -0.18 -3.23 -2.54
C LYS A 35 1.20 -2.60 -2.55
N ILE A 36 1.48 -1.67 -1.63
CA ILE A 36 2.82 -1.09 -1.49
C ILE A 36 3.83 -2.20 -1.19
N ALA A 37 3.50 -3.12 -0.27
CA ALA A 37 4.37 -4.23 0.06
C ALA A 37 4.63 -5.17 -1.14
N HIS A 38 3.60 -5.44 -1.94
CA HIS A 38 3.68 -6.23 -3.17
C HIS A 38 4.57 -5.55 -4.23
N LEU A 39 4.40 -4.24 -4.45
CA LEU A 39 5.24 -3.49 -5.40
C LEU A 39 6.72 -3.53 -5.01
N ILE A 40 7.03 -3.42 -3.71
CA ILE A 40 8.41 -3.48 -3.21
C ILE A 40 9.00 -4.89 -3.35
N THR A 41 8.28 -5.90 -2.87
CA THR A 41 8.84 -7.25 -2.71
C THR A 41 8.68 -8.15 -3.92
N ARG A 42 7.54 -8.07 -4.62
CA ARG A 42 7.21 -8.95 -5.75
C ARG A 42 7.49 -8.30 -7.09
N CYS A 43 7.33 -6.97 -7.19
CA CYS A 43 7.65 -6.23 -8.40
C CYS A 43 9.05 -5.60 -8.40
N ALA A 44 9.81 -5.77 -7.30
CA ALA A 44 11.16 -5.24 -7.12
C ALA A 44 11.27 -3.71 -7.35
N ILE A 45 10.21 -2.96 -7.06
CA ILE A 45 10.21 -1.51 -7.18
C ILE A 45 10.84 -0.92 -5.91
N PRO A 46 11.94 -0.15 -6.00
CA PRO A 46 12.51 0.51 -4.83
C PRO A 46 11.48 1.42 -4.17
N ALA A 47 11.34 1.34 -2.84
CA ALA A 47 10.33 2.09 -2.09
C ALA A 47 10.38 3.61 -2.32
N ARG A 48 11.57 4.16 -2.59
CA ARG A 48 11.78 5.57 -2.98
C ARG A 48 11.07 6.01 -4.26
N HIS A 49 10.62 5.08 -5.11
CA HIS A 49 9.85 5.37 -6.32
C HIS A 49 8.34 5.25 -6.10
N ILE A 50 7.89 4.98 -4.87
CA ILE A 50 6.48 4.82 -4.53
C ILE A 50 6.05 6.02 -3.67
N GLY A 51 5.03 6.73 -4.16
CA GLY A 51 4.33 7.78 -3.42
C GLY A 51 2.92 7.33 -3.07
N ALA A 52 2.51 7.54 -1.82
CA ALA A 52 1.14 7.34 -1.35
C ALA A 52 0.59 8.62 -0.73
N VAL A 53 -0.59 9.05 -1.17
CA VAL A 53 -1.23 10.29 -0.73
C VAL A 53 -2.50 9.96 0.04
N THR A 54 -2.79 10.71 1.09
CA THR A 54 -3.98 10.52 1.94
C THR A 54 -4.47 11.83 2.54
N PHE A 55 -5.73 11.92 2.93
CA PHE A 55 -6.32 13.19 3.36
C PHE A 55 -5.84 13.70 4.73
N THR A 56 -5.28 12.84 5.58
CA THR A 56 -4.90 13.23 6.94
C THR A 56 -3.48 12.80 7.30
N ASN A 57 -2.78 13.65 8.07
CA ASN A 57 -1.47 13.33 8.62
C ASN A 57 -1.47 12.03 9.45
N LYS A 58 -2.56 11.78 10.18
CA LYS A 58 -2.75 10.54 10.96
C LYS A 58 -2.75 9.32 10.04
N ALA A 59 -3.53 9.35 8.96
CA ALA A 59 -3.57 8.23 8.01
C ALA A 59 -2.21 8.02 7.31
N ALA A 60 -1.48 9.10 7.01
CA ALA A 60 -0.17 9.01 6.37
C ALA A 60 0.83 8.30 7.29
N ARG A 61 0.86 8.71 8.56
CA ARG A 61 1.70 8.10 9.59
C ARG A 61 1.34 6.63 9.82
N GLU A 62 0.06 6.31 10.01
CA GLU A 62 -0.40 4.94 10.23
C GLU A 62 -0.08 4.03 9.03
N MET A 63 -0.25 4.51 7.80
CA MET A 63 0.07 3.73 6.62
C MET A 63 1.57 3.45 6.53
N LYS A 64 2.42 4.46 6.77
CA LYS A 64 3.88 4.29 6.78
C LYS A 64 4.34 3.32 7.86
N GLU A 65 3.77 3.41 9.06
CA GLU A 65 4.04 2.49 10.16
C GLU A 65 3.62 1.04 9.81
N ARG A 66 2.43 0.84 9.23
CA ARG A 66 1.95 -0.49 8.82
C ARG A 66 2.85 -1.14 7.78
N VAL A 67 3.21 -0.42 6.71
CA VAL A 67 4.12 -0.96 5.69
C VAL A 67 5.50 -1.26 6.29
N GLY A 68 6.00 -0.39 7.17
CA GLY A 68 7.24 -0.60 7.89
C GLY A 68 7.23 -1.82 8.83
N GLN A 69 6.10 -2.12 9.47
CA GLN A 69 5.92 -3.33 10.28
C GLN A 69 5.85 -4.59 9.41
N THR A 70 5.23 -4.51 8.23
CA THR A 70 5.10 -5.65 7.30
C THR A 70 6.44 -6.04 6.67
N LEU A 71 7.25 -5.06 6.24
CA LEU A 71 8.46 -5.31 5.45
C LEU A 71 9.77 -5.06 6.21
N GLY A 72 9.75 -4.34 7.32
CA GLY A 72 10.95 -3.82 7.97
C GLY A 72 11.42 -2.48 7.39
N ARG A 73 12.25 -1.77 8.17
CA ARG A 73 12.72 -0.42 7.82
C ARG A 73 13.66 -0.38 6.62
N GLU A 74 14.42 -1.44 6.38
CA GLU A 74 15.38 -1.52 5.28
C GLU A 74 14.66 -1.47 3.92
N TYR A 75 13.64 -2.30 3.73
CA TYR A 75 12.85 -2.38 2.51
C TYR A 75 11.99 -1.13 2.24
N THR A 76 11.67 -0.37 3.29
CA THR A 76 10.78 0.80 3.21
C THR A 76 11.55 2.12 3.14
N ARG A 77 12.88 2.07 3.05
CA ARG A 77 13.73 3.27 2.98
C ARG A 77 13.37 4.12 1.77
N GLY A 78 12.98 5.37 2.04
CA GLY A 78 12.60 6.34 1.03
C GLY A 78 11.13 6.31 0.61
N LEU A 79 10.29 5.41 1.17
CA LEU A 79 8.85 5.43 0.92
C LEU A 79 8.25 6.80 1.31
N THR A 80 7.58 7.45 0.35
CA THR A 80 6.87 8.71 0.58
C THR A 80 5.40 8.42 0.87
N VAL A 81 4.94 8.78 2.07
CA VAL A 81 3.52 8.81 2.43
C VAL A 81 3.22 10.19 2.99
N SER A 82 2.36 10.96 2.31
CA SER A 82 2.08 12.35 2.65
C SER A 82 0.59 12.69 2.53
N THR A 83 0.25 13.89 2.97
CA THR A 83 -1.02 14.54 2.65
C THR A 83 -0.98 15.25 1.33
#